data_AF-A0A2U1PK30-F1
#
_entry.id   AF-A0A2U1PK30-F1
#
_cell.length_a   1.000
_cell.length_b   1.000
_cell.length_c   1.000
_cell.angle_alpha   90.00
_cell.angle_beta   90.00
_cell.angle_gamma   90.00
#
_symmetry.space_group_name_H-M   'P 1'
#
loop_
_entity.id
_entity.type
_entity.pdbx_description
1 polymer ?
#
loop_
_entity_poly.entity_id
_entity_poly.type
_entity_poly.pdbx_seq_one_letter_code
_entity_poly.pdbx_strand_id
1 'polypeptide(L)'
;MKKTLASSIFLILLAIQNDSIFLVSNAAGLTLNEGFITTRGASSHGLSVARTWAFSDGGDTPLQYSPGSYNEKMFKGLDFVVAEARRYKIKLILSLVNNYENLGGKEQYVNWARNQGQHLTSDDDFFTNPVTKGFYKNHVKTVLNRYNTVNGVMYKNDPTIMAWELMNEPRCTSDTSGRTIQHWVQWCHGQGRIYMLDRHICNSALVIFSSFLLQKLKQVVIWSF
;
A
#
# COMPACT_ATOMS: atom_id res chain seq x y z
N MET A 1 -31.08 12.60 16.10
CA MET A 1 -30.59 11.24 15.78
C MET A 1 -29.08 11.27 15.62
N LYS A 2 -28.34 10.58 16.50
CA LYS A 2 -26.89 10.44 16.41
C LYS A 2 -26.58 9.56 15.17
N LYS A 3 -25.93 10.11 14.14
CA LYS A 3 -25.40 9.30 13.04
C LYS A 3 -24.30 8.42 13.61
N THR A 4 -24.56 7.12 13.69
CA THR A 4 -23.58 6.09 14.01
C THR A 4 -22.51 6.12 12.92
N LEU A 5 -21.31 6.60 13.26
CA LEU A 5 -20.13 6.59 12.38
C LEU A 5 -19.72 5.13 12.14
N ALA A 6 -20.20 4.53 11.05
CA ALA A 6 -19.61 3.31 10.53
C ALA A 6 -18.33 3.69 9.78
N SER A 7 -17.17 3.52 10.44
CA SER A 7 -15.87 3.59 9.77
C SER A 7 -15.90 2.62 8.58
N SER A 8 -15.81 3.16 7.37
CA SER A 8 -15.93 2.41 6.14
C SER A 8 -14.60 2.53 5.38
N ILE A 9 -13.96 1.40 5.08
CA ILE A 9 -12.70 1.30 4.33
C ILE A 9 -13.04 1.10 2.85
N PHE A 10 -12.45 1.89 1.96
CA PHE A 10 -12.60 1.73 0.49
C PHE A 10 -11.24 1.68 -0.20
N LEU A 11 -11.18 0.91 -1.30
CA LEU A 11 -10.01 0.80 -2.15
C LEU A 11 -9.92 2.03 -3.06
N ILE A 12 -8.74 2.64 -3.10
CA ILE A 12 -8.44 3.75 -3.98
C ILE A 12 -7.32 3.34 -4.94
N LEU A 13 -7.60 3.39 -6.25
CA LEU A 13 -6.57 3.38 -7.28
C LEU A 13 -6.11 4.82 -7.51
N LEU A 14 -4.79 5.01 -7.62
CA LEU A 14 -4.20 6.27 -8.06
C LEU A 14 -4.33 6.36 -9.58
N ALA A 15 -5.06 7.36 -10.08
CA ALA A 15 -5.04 7.72 -11.50
C ALA A 15 -4.47 9.13 -11.65
N ILE A 16 -3.49 9.30 -12.53
CA ILE A 16 -2.97 10.62 -12.92
C ILE A 16 -3.49 10.89 -14.32
N GLN A 17 -4.33 11.92 -14.46
CA GLN A 17 -4.83 12.36 -15.76
C GLN A 17 -4.74 13.89 -15.83
N ASN A 18 -4.14 14.42 -16.90
CA ASN A 18 -3.99 15.87 -17.15
C ASN A 18 -3.43 16.65 -15.94
N ASP A 19 -2.30 16.20 -15.39
CA ASP A 19 -1.61 16.78 -14.23
C ASP A 19 -2.48 16.91 -12.96
N SER A 20 -3.61 16.22 -12.91
CA SER A 20 -4.49 16.10 -11.75
C SER A 20 -4.44 14.66 -11.21
N ILE A 21 -4.36 14.53 -9.88
CA ILE A 21 -4.33 13.23 -9.20
C ILE A 21 -5.74 12.90 -8.72
N PHE A 22 -6.29 11.82 -9.24
CA PHE A 22 -7.60 11.32 -8.90
C PHE A 22 -7.49 10.10 -8.00
N LEU A 23 -8.37 10.06 -6.99
CA LEU A 23 -8.63 8.87 -6.19
C LEU A 23 -9.79 8.12 -6.88
N VAL A 24 -9.51 7.00 -7.52
CA VAL A 24 -10.53 6.15 -8.16
C VAL A 24 -11.04 5.16 -7.12
N SER A 25 -12.36 5.04 -6.90
CA SER A 25 -12.86 4.01 -5.99
C SER A 25 -13.98 3.20 -6.64
N ASN A 26 -13.88 1.88 -6.57
CA ASN A 26 -14.99 0.97 -6.84
C ASN A 26 -15.79 0.76 -5.55
N ALA A 27 -16.47 1.81 -5.06
CA ALA A 27 -17.50 1.64 -4.03
C ALA A 27 -18.81 1.26 -4.73
N ALA A 28 -19.25 0.01 -4.62
CA ALA A 28 -20.54 -0.38 -5.19
C ALA A 28 -21.65 0.50 -4.61
N GLY A 29 -22.33 1.24 -5.48
CA GLY A 29 -23.47 2.09 -5.14
C GLY A 29 -23.20 3.60 -5.10
N LEU A 30 -21.97 4.07 -5.34
CA LEU A 30 -21.69 5.49 -5.57
C LEU A 30 -21.18 5.70 -7.00
N THR A 31 -22.02 5.39 -7.98
CA THR A 31 -21.82 5.89 -9.35
C THR A 31 -22.13 7.38 -9.38
N LEU A 32 -21.10 8.20 -9.16
CA LEU A 32 -21.04 9.51 -9.81
C LEU A 32 -20.31 9.28 -11.13
N ASN A 33 -20.89 9.80 -12.20
CA ASN A 33 -20.41 9.68 -13.59
C ASN A 33 -18.87 9.66 -13.62
N GLU A 34 -18.32 8.52 -14.06
CA GLU A 34 -16.89 8.19 -14.24
C GLU A 34 -16.11 7.52 -13.09
N GLY A 35 -16.71 7.15 -11.95
CA GLY A 35 -16.09 6.16 -11.03
C GLY A 35 -14.94 6.68 -10.13
N PHE A 36 -14.75 7.99 -10.03
CA PHE A 36 -13.74 8.61 -9.15
C PHE A 36 -14.39 9.15 -7.86
N ILE A 37 -13.87 8.79 -6.67
CA ILE A 37 -14.24 9.42 -5.40
C ILE A 37 -13.06 10.22 -4.87
N THR A 38 -13.15 11.54 -4.94
CA THR A 38 -12.18 12.45 -4.31
C THR A 38 -12.19 12.34 -2.79
N THR A 39 -11.11 12.73 -2.11
CA THR A 39 -11.06 12.86 -0.65
C THR A 39 -12.20 13.72 -0.10
N ARG A 40 -12.58 14.78 -0.83
CA ARG A 40 -13.76 15.59 -0.53
C ARG A 40 -15.05 14.78 -0.58
N GLY A 41 -15.24 14.00 -1.64
CA GLY A 41 -16.40 13.12 -1.82
C GLY A 41 -16.47 12.04 -0.74
N ALA A 42 -15.34 11.40 -0.41
CA ALA A 42 -15.28 10.42 0.67
C ALA A 42 -15.67 11.06 2.03
N SER A 43 -15.10 12.22 2.34
CA SER A 43 -15.41 12.95 3.58
C SER A 43 -16.88 13.37 3.65
N SER A 44 -17.47 13.87 2.55
CA SER A 44 -18.88 14.28 2.52
C SER A 44 -19.86 13.11 2.71
N HIS A 45 -19.44 11.88 2.40
CA HIS A 45 -20.19 10.65 2.64
C HIS A 45 -19.85 9.98 3.99
N GLY A 46 -19.01 10.62 4.82
CA GLY A 46 -18.65 10.13 6.16
C GLY A 46 -17.60 9.01 6.17
N LEU A 47 -16.89 8.79 5.06
CA LEU A 47 -15.80 7.81 4.99
C LEU A 47 -14.58 8.39 5.71
N SER A 48 -13.94 7.58 6.55
CA SER A 48 -12.88 8.03 7.46
C SER A 48 -11.53 7.35 7.23
N VAL A 49 -11.49 6.26 6.47
CA VAL A 49 -10.27 5.49 6.17
C VAL A 49 -10.26 5.10 4.70
N ALA A 50 -9.13 5.30 4.04
CA ALA A 50 -8.88 4.86 2.67
C ALA A 50 -7.67 3.94 2.62
N ARG A 51 -7.73 2.90 1.78
CA ARG A 51 -6.62 2.02 1.48
C ARG A 51 -6.15 2.26 0.05
N THR A 52 -4.85 2.47 -0.14
CA THR A 52 -4.26 2.76 -1.46
C THR A 52 -2.86 2.18 -1.57
N TRP A 53 -2.33 2.18 -2.78
CA TRP A 53 -1.01 1.66 -3.12
C TRP A 53 0.07 2.73 -2.96
N ALA A 54 1.15 2.37 -2.27
CA ALA A 54 2.40 3.11 -2.23
C ALA A 54 3.48 2.39 -3.04
N PHE A 55 3.07 1.64 -4.07
CA PHE A 55 3.93 0.92 -5.00
C PHE A 55 3.45 1.11 -6.44
N SER A 56 4.42 1.01 -7.35
CA SER A 56 4.26 0.73 -8.77
C SER A 56 5.67 0.42 -9.26
N ASP A 57 5.93 -0.88 -9.44
CA ASP A 57 7.26 -1.45 -9.60
C ASP A 57 7.48 -1.78 -11.09
N GLY A 58 8.28 -0.99 -11.80
CA GLY A 58 8.44 -1.14 -13.25
C GLY A 58 7.21 -0.75 -14.09
N GLY A 59 7.32 -0.91 -15.41
CA GLY A 59 6.30 -0.46 -16.38
C GLY A 59 6.51 0.98 -16.87
N ASP A 60 5.46 1.58 -17.45
CA ASP A 60 5.54 2.87 -18.18
C ASP A 60 5.63 4.10 -17.27
N THR A 61 4.86 4.12 -16.17
CA THR A 61 4.85 5.23 -15.19
C THR A 61 5.06 4.75 -13.75
N PRO A 62 6.20 4.09 -13.45
CA PRO A 62 6.45 3.47 -12.16
C PRO A 62 6.70 4.49 -11.05
N LEU A 63 6.35 4.12 -9.82
CA LEU A 63 6.90 4.76 -8.63
C LEU A 63 8.38 4.36 -8.46
N GLN A 64 8.68 3.07 -8.57
CA GLN A 64 10.02 2.50 -8.51
C GLN A 64 10.36 1.82 -9.84
N TYR A 65 11.24 2.42 -10.65
CA TYR A 65 11.60 1.86 -11.96
C TYR A 65 12.73 0.83 -11.89
N SER A 66 13.55 0.85 -10.84
CA SER A 66 14.60 -0.15 -10.58
C SER A 66 14.88 -0.24 -9.07
N PRO A 67 15.59 -1.28 -8.58
CA PRO A 67 15.89 -1.42 -7.16
C PRO A 67 16.53 -0.16 -6.56
N GLY A 68 15.79 0.53 -5.69
CA GLY A 68 16.26 1.76 -5.02
C GLY A 68 16.20 3.04 -5.85
N SER A 69 15.57 3.04 -7.02
CA SER A 69 15.46 4.22 -7.90
C SER A 69 14.01 4.54 -8.23
N TYR A 70 13.63 5.81 -8.07
CA TYR A 70 12.23 6.23 -8.01
C TYR A 70 11.91 7.41 -8.93
N ASN A 71 10.69 7.42 -9.45
CA ASN A 71 10.17 8.53 -10.22
C ASN A 71 9.64 9.61 -9.28
N GLU A 72 10.34 10.74 -9.22
CA GLU A 72 9.99 11.86 -8.34
C GLU A 72 8.61 12.47 -8.67
N LYS A 73 8.17 12.47 -9.94
CA LYS A 73 6.83 12.95 -10.31
C LYS A 73 5.76 12.07 -9.67
N MET A 74 5.95 10.74 -9.70
CA MET A 74 5.04 9.79 -9.05
C MET A 74 5.05 9.91 -7.52
N PHE A 75 6.22 10.09 -6.91
CA PHE A 75 6.34 10.29 -5.47
C PHE A 75 5.64 11.55 -4.99
N LYS A 76 5.79 12.67 -5.73
CA LYS A 76 5.02 13.90 -5.48
C LYS A 76 3.51 13.69 -5.62
N GLY A 77 3.11 12.78 -6.51
CA GLY A 77 1.73 12.34 -6.62
C GLY A 77 1.22 11.72 -5.32
N LEU A 78 1.99 10.79 -4.75
CA LEU A 78 1.67 10.20 -3.44
C LEU A 78 1.72 11.24 -2.30
N ASP A 79 2.65 12.20 -2.35
CA ASP A 79 2.75 13.31 -1.38
C ASP A 79 1.44 14.12 -1.33
N PHE A 80 0.88 14.43 -2.51
CA PHE A 80 -0.40 15.11 -2.63
C PHE A 80 -1.56 14.29 -2.06
N VAL A 81 -1.61 12.97 -2.32
CA VAL A 81 -2.66 12.10 -1.76
C VAL A 81 -2.64 12.13 -0.23
N VAL A 82 -1.46 12.02 0.39
CA VAL A 82 -1.32 12.09 1.86
C VAL A 82 -1.76 13.47 2.38
N ALA A 83 -1.36 14.55 1.71
CA ALA A 83 -1.75 15.90 2.10
C ALA A 83 -3.26 16.17 1.96
N GLU A 84 -3.89 15.67 0.89
CA GLU A 84 -5.33 15.79 0.68
C GLU A 84 -6.12 14.95 1.69
N ALA A 85 -5.68 13.73 1.98
CA ALA A 85 -6.30 12.89 3.01
C ALA A 85 -6.28 13.62 4.37
N ARG A 86 -5.16 14.28 4.71
CA ARG A 86 -5.03 15.12 5.90
C ARG A 86 -6.05 16.25 5.91
N ARG A 87 -6.18 16.98 4.80
CA ARG A 87 -7.12 18.11 4.65
C ARG A 87 -8.57 17.70 4.91
N TYR A 88 -8.93 16.49 4.50
CA TYR A 88 -10.28 15.94 4.65
C TYR A 88 -10.47 14.99 5.84
N LYS A 89 -9.46 14.90 6.72
CA LYS A 89 -9.46 14.06 7.93
C LYS A 89 -9.67 12.57 7.63
N ILE A 90 -9.20 12.11 6.47
CA ILE A 90 -9.20 10.71 6.07
C ILE A 90 -7.87 10.09 6.50
N LYS A 91 -7.94 8.91 7.12
CA LYS A 91 -6.76 8.11 7.46
C LYS A 91 -6.38 7.20 6.30
N LEU A 92 -5.08 6.95 6.13
CA LEU A 92 -4.56 6.11 5.06
C LEU A 92 -3.98 4.79 5.57
N ILE A 93 -4.29 3.70 4.85
CA ILE A 93 -3.55 2.44 4.90
C ILE A 93 -2.79 2.33 3.57
N LEU A 94 -1.46 2.27 3.65
CA LEU A 94 -0.59 2.24 2.47
C LEU A 94 0.02 0.85 2.29
N SER A 95 -0.31 0.18 1.19
CA SER A 95 0.32 -1.10 0.82
C SER A 95 1.64 -0.86 0.09
N LEU A 96 2.66 -1.67 0.42
CA LEU A 96 4.05 -1.44 0.03
C LEU A 96 4.54 -2.31 -1.13
N VAL A 97 3.83 -3.38 -1.49
CA VAL A 97 4.08 -4.17 -2.71
C VAL A 97 2.83 -4.99 -3.06
N ASN A 98 2.71 -5.45 -4.31
CA ASN A 98 1.64 -6.35 -4.74
C ASN A 98 2.08 -7.82 -4.74
N ASN A 99 1.13 -8.74 -4.51
CA ASN A 99 1.34 -10.16 -4.81
C ASN A 99 1.24 -10.47 -6.32
N TYR A 100 0.40 -9.71 -7.04
CA TYR A 100 0.15 -9.89 -8.48
C TYR A 100 1.08 -9.02 -9.33
N GLU A 101 1.18 -9.35 -10.62
CA GLU A 101 1.98 -8.63 -11.63
C GLU A 101 1.48 -7.21 -11.91
N ASN A 102 0.23 -6.89 -11.57
CA ASN A 102 -0.34 -5.56 -11.79
C ASN A 102 0.46 -4.52 -10.99
N LEU A 103 1.00 -3.53 -11.72
CA LEU A 103 1.93 -2.54 -11.19
C LEU A 103 3.23 -3.17 -10.64
N GLY A 104 3.66 -4.29 -11.22
CA GLY A 104 4.89 -5.01 -10.93
C GLY A 104 4.72 -6.10 -9.87
N GLY A 105 4.67 -5.71 -8.60
CA GLY A 105 4.54 -6.67 -7.49
C GLY A 105 5.75 -7.59 -7.29
N LYS A 106 5.54 -8.69 -6.56
CA LYS A 106 6.62 -9.60 -6.12
C LYS A 106 7.42 -10.19 -7.29
N GLU A 107 6.77 -10.45 -8.43
CA GLU A 107 7.42 -10.94 -9.64
C GLU A 107 8.48 -9.94 -10.14
N GLN A 108 8.16 -8.65 -10.19
CA GLN A 108 9.11 -7.64 -10.65
C GLN A 108 10.37 -7.57 -9.79
N TYR A 109 10.24 -7.78 -8.48
CA TYR A 109 11.38 -7.88 -7.57
C TYR A 109 12.25 -9.11 -7.86
N VAL A 110 11.62 -10.25 -8.17
CA VAL A 110 12.32 -11.46 -8.59
C VAL A 110 13.02 -11.25 -9.93
N ASN A 111 12.38 -10.57 -10.90
CA ASN A 111 12.97 -10.21 -12.18
C ASN A 111 14.17 -9.27 -12.04
N TRP A 112 14.11 -8.28 -11.14
CA TRP A 112 15.27 -7.45 -10.84
C TRP A 112 16.43 -8.26 -10.25
N ALA A 113 16.14 -9.24 -9.40
CA ALA A 113 17.16 -10.12 -8.84
C ALA A 113 17.76 -11.05 -9.93
N ARG A 114 16.94 -11.58 -10.84
CA ARG A 114 17.38 -12.35 -12.02
C ARG A 114 18.34 -11.51 -12.89
N ASN A 115 17.99 -10.25 -13.13
CA ASN A 115 18.85 -9.32 -13.90
C ASN A 115 20.18 -8.98 -13.20
N GLN A 116 20.28 -9.22 -11.89
CA GLN A 116 21.54 -9.13 -11.13
C GLN A 116 22.25 -10.49 -10.97
N GLY A 117 21.86 -11.50 -11.76
CA GLY A 117 22.51 -12.81 -11.79
C GLY A 117 22.00 -13.82 -10.77
N GLN A 118 20.89 -13.55 -10.06
CA GLN A 118 20.27 -14.55 -9.19
C GLN A 118 19.53 -15.61 -10.02
N HIS A 119 19.76 -16.89 -9.72
CA HIS A 119 19.04 -17.99 -10.34
C HIS A 119 17.74 -18.28 -9.58
N LEU A 120 16.67 -17.54 -9.91
CA LEU A 120 15.35 -17.65 -9.29
C LEU A 120 14.33 -18.23 -10.28
N THR A 121 13.52 -19.19 -9.82
CA THR A 121 12.60 -19.96 -10.68
C THR A 121 11.14 -19.74 -10.35
N SER A 122 10.84 -19.09 -9.21
CA SER A 122 9.48 -18.82 -8.76
C SER A 122 9.36 -17.38 -8.24
N ASP A 123 8.18 -16.78 -8.39
CA ASP A 123 7.89 -15.47 -7.80
C ASP A 123 7.81 -15.54 -6.27
N ASP A 124 7.56 -16.75 -5.73
CA ASP A 124 7.61 -17.01 -4.30
C ASP A 124 9.05 -16.92 -3.74
N ASP A 125 10.07 -16.91 -4.60
CA ASP A 125 11.46 -16.60 -4.22
C ASP A 125 11.60 -15.18 -3.66
N PHE A 126 10.61 -14.30 -3.90
CA PHE A 126 10.49 -13.02 -3.22
C PHE A 126 10.54 -13.15 -1.69
N PHE A 127 9.92 -14.19 -1.11
CA PHE A 127 9.81 -14.34 0.34
C PHE A 127 11.09 -14.86 1.00
N THR A 128 11.96 -15.51 0.24
CA THR A 128 13.09 -16.28 0.76
C THR A 128 14.44 -15.73 0.32
N ASN A 129 14.57 -15.27 -0.94
CA ASN A 129 15.84 -14.82 -1.48
C ASN A 129 16.35 -13.56 -0.76
N PRO A 130 17.62 -13.51 -0.33
CA PRO A 130 18.14 -12.37 0.41
C PRO A 130 18.23 -11.08 -0.42
N VAL A 131 18.40 -11.18 -1.75
CA VAL A 131 18.49 -10.02 -2.65
C VAL A 131 17.13 -9.36 -2.80
N THR A 132 16.08 -10.14 -3.10
CA THR A 132 14.69 -9.64 -3.23
C THR A 132 14.21 -9.02 -1.91
N LYS A 133 14.46 -9.69 -0.78
CA LYS A 133 14.21 -9.15 0.56
C LYS A 133 14.99 -7.86 0.82
N GLY A 134 16.23 -7.78 0.35
CA GLY A 134 17.05 -6.57 0.42
C GLY A 134 16.43 -5.40 -0.33
N PHE A 135 15.96 -5.64 -1.56
CA PHE A 135 15.26 -4.64 -2.37
C PHE A 135 13.98 -4.15 -1.67
N TYR A 136 13.14 -5.08 -1.19
CA TYR A 136 11.91 -4.72 -0.49
C TYR A 136 12.21 -3.90 0.77
N LYS A 137 13.20 -4.32 1.58
CA LYS A 137 13.63 -3.55 2.75
C LYS A 137 14.07 -2.14 2.40
N ASN A 138 14.80 -1.97 1.29
CA ASN A 138 15.21 -0.65 0.81
C ASN A 138 14.01 0.19 0.35
N HIS A 139 13.04 -0.43 -0.35
CA HIS A 139 11.77 0.21 -0.71
C HIS A 139 11.03 0.76 0.49
N VAL A 140 10.77 -0.10 1.47
CA VAL A 140 10.10 0.27 2.72
C VAL A 140 10.83 1.43 3.41
N LYS A 141 12.17 1.38 3.49
CA LYS A 141 12.96 2.46 4.07
C LYS A 141 12.81 3.77 3.30
N THR A 142 12.81 3.74 1.98
CA THR A 142 12.62 4.96 1.17
C THR A 142 11.25 5.57 1.42
N VAL A 143 10.18 4.78 1.32
CA VAL A 143 8.80 5.27 1.51
C VAL A 143 8.61 5.86 2.91
N LEU A 144 9.03 5.15 3.96
CA LEU A 144 8.86 5.62 5.35
C LEU A 144 9.63 6.91 5.65
N ASN A 145 10.81 7.08 5.04
CA ASN A 145 11.64 8.27 5.24
C ASN A 145 11.42 9.37 4.20
N ARG A 146 10.42 9.22 3.31
CA ARG A 146 10.03 10.25 2.35
C ARG A 146 9.59 11.50 3.11
N TYR A 147 10.20 12.63 2.75
CA TYR A 147 9.75 13.96 3.17
C TYR A 147 8.66 14.42 2.20
N ASN A 148 7.44 14.59 2.69
CA ASN A 148 6.31 15.00 1.86
C ASN A 148 6.51 16.43 1.36
N THR A 149 6.57 16.65 0.04
CA THR A 149 6.84 17.98 -0.51
C THR A 149 5.68 18.97 -0.39
N VAL A 150 4.48 18.50 -0.05
CA VAL A 150 3.27 19.33 0.05
C VAL A 150 3.06 19.80 1.49
N ASN A 151 3.21 18.92 2.48
CA ASN A 151 2.93 19.23 3.88
C ASN A 151 4.17 19.32 4.79
N GLY A 152 5.36 18.96 4.28
CA GLY A 152 6.62 19.05 5.00
C GLY A 152 6.80 18.03 6.14
N VAL A 153 5.98 16.97 6.18
CA VAL A 153 6.05 15.92 7.20
C VAL A 153 6.66 14.66 6.61
N MET A 154 7.58 14.03 7.35
CA MET A 154 8.10 12.72 6.97
C MET A 154 7.00 11.67 7.12
N TYR A 155 6.83 10.78 6.15
CA TYR A 155 5.71 9.83 6.12
C TYR A 155 5.55 9.02 7.41
N LYS A 156 6.63 8.46 7.94
CA LYS A 156 6.60 7.70 9.21
C LYS A 156 6.15 8.51 10.43
N ASN A 157 6.14 9.85 10.33
CA ASN A 157 5.72 10.78 11.38
C ASN A 157 4.38 11.47 11.05
N ASP A 158 3.76 11.18 9.90
CA ASP A 158 2.49 11.81 9.51
C ASP A 158 1.31 11.05 10.11
N PRO A 159 0.56 11.62 11.07
CA PRO A 159 -0.56 10.95 11.71
C PRO A 159 -1.73 10.67 10.75
N THR A 160 -1.68 11.19 9.51
CA THR A 160 -2.64 10.86 8.45
C THR A 160 -2.50 9.40 8.02
N ILE A 161 -1.29 8.84 8.06
CA ILE A 161 -1.03 7.44 7.74
C ILE A 161 -1.31 6.62 9.01
N MET A 162 -2.37 5.82 8.97
CA MET A 162 -2.82 4.99 10.10
C MET A 162 -2.10 3.66 10.15
N ALA A 163 -1.78 3.06 9.00
CA ALA A 163 -1.10 1.77 8.95
C ALA A 163 -0.30 1.60 7.66
N TRP A 164 0.70 0.72 7.76
CA TRP A 164 1.49 0.22 6.64
C TRP A 164 1.11 -1.24 6.40
N GLU A 165 0.71 -1.58 5.18
CA GLU A 165 0.43 -2.94 4.77
C GLU A 165 1.64 -3.50 4.03
N LEU A 166 2.16 -4.65 4.46
CA LEU A 166 3.38 -5.22 3.88
C LEU A 166 3.20 -5.57 2.41
N MET A 167 2.10 -6.22 2.06
CA MET A 167 1.82 -6.68 0.72
C MET A 167 0.31 -6.81 0.52
N ASN A 168 -0.17 -6.43 -0.64
CA ASN A 168 -1.54 -6.72 -1.07
C ASN A 168 -1.69 -8.22 -1.40
N GLU A 169 -2.59 -8.90 -0.70
CA GLU A 169 -2.98 -10.31 -0.91
C GLU A 169 -1.81 -11.31 -1.06
N PRO A 170 -0.90 -11.43 -0.08
CA PRO A 170 0.24 -12.33 -0.19
C PRO A 170 -0.21 -13.79 -0.38
N ARG A 171 0.35 -14.45 -1.39
CA ARG A 171 0.20 -15.88 -1.65
C ARG A 171 1.57 -16.50 -1.87
N CYS A 172 1.75 -17.70 -1.34
CA CYS A 172 2.94 -18.53 -1.54
C CYS A 172 2.45 -19.93 -1.90
N THR A 173 2.37 -20.18 -3.20
CA THR A 173 1.86 -21.44 -3.75
C THR A 173 2.89 -22.57 -3.66
N SER A 174 4.17 -22.23 -3.59
CA SER A 174 5.27 -23.19 -3.40
C SER A 174 5.31 -23.80 -1.99
N ASP A 175 4.72 -23.14 -0.99
CA ASP A 175 4.64 -23.62 0.39
C ASP A 175 3.22 -23.51 0.96
N THR A 176 2.43 -24.57 0.78
CA THR A 176 1.06 -24.67 1.29
C THR A 176 0.97 -24.76 2.82
N SER A 177 2.09 -24.94 3.53
CA SER A 177 2.09 -24.94 4.99
C SER A 177 1.98 -23.54 5.60
N GLY A 178 2.21 -22.49 4.80
CA GLY A 178 2.17 -21.09 5.22
C GLY A 178 3.41 -20.63 6.02
N ARG A 179 4.39 -21.51 6.27
CA ARG A 179 5.59 -21.18 7.06
C ARG A 179 6.45 -20.13 6.38
N THR A 180 6.56 -20.17 5.06
CA THR A 180 7.36 -19.22 4.27
C THR A 180 6.86 -17.79 4.45
N ILE A 181 5.55 -17.57 4.28
CA ILE A 181 4.94 -16.26 4.53
C ILE A 181 5.10 -15.87 6.01
N GLN A 182 4.85 -16.79 6.94
CA GLN A 182 4.98 -16.51 8.37
C GLN A 182 6.40 -16.06 8.74
N HIS A 183 7.43 -16.74 8.22
CA HIS A 183 8.83 -16.37 8.44
C HIS A 183 9.18 -15.04 7.77
N TRP A 184 8.66 -14.77 6.57
CA TRP A 184 8.88 -13.50 5.90
C TRP A 184 8.28 -12.34 6.69
N VAL A 185 7.06 -12.50 7.21
CA VAL A 185 6.39 -11.54 8.07
C VAL A 185 7.17 -11.27 9.36
N GLN A 186 7.60 -12.35 10.04
CA GLN A 186 8.47 -12.23 11.23
C GLN A 186 9.79 -11.53 10.92
N TRP A 187 10.37 -11.83 9.76
CA TRP A 187 11.57 -11.14 9.29
C TRP A 187 11.32 -9.65 9.06
N CYS A 188 10.20 -9.25 8.41
CA CYS A 188 9.83 -7.84 8.24
C CYS A 188 9.73 -7.12 9.59
N HIS A 189 9.12 -7.75 10.60
CA HIS A 189 9.10 -7.22 11.96
C HIS A 189 10.52 -7.07 12.56
N GLY A 190 11.36 -8.08 12.37
CA GLY A 190 12.71 -8.16 12.93
C GLY A 190 13.73 -7.21 12.29
N GLN A 191 13.48 -6.64 11.11
CA GLN A 191 14.42 -5.74 10.41
C GLN A 191 14.62 -4.36 11.05
N GLY A 192 14.20 -4.20 12.31
CA GLY A 192 14.55 -3.04 13.12
C GLY A 192 13.81 -1.79 12.68
N ARG A 193 12.57 -1.65 13.15
CA ARG A 193 11.76 -0.42 12.99
C ARG A 193 11.39 -0.10 11.55
N ILE A 194 10.71 -1.03 10.87
CA ILE A 194 9.56 -0.59 10.06
C ILE A 194 8.59 -0.04 11.12
N TYR A 195 8.66 1.27 11.37
CA TYR A 195 7.99 1.94 12.49
C TYR A 195 6.47 1.75 12.35
N MET A 196 5.94 0.72 13.01
CA MET A 196 4.52 0.38 13.03
C MET A 196 3.81 0.86 14.29
N LEU A 197 4.43 1.68 15.15
CA LEU A 197 3.79 2.20 16.35
C LEU A 197 4.31 3.60 16.69
N ASP A 198 3.51 4.62 16.39
CA ASP A 198 3.53 5.88 17.14
C ASP A 198 2.93 5.61 18.54
N ARG A 199 3.51 6.23 19.56
CA ARG A 199 3.29 5.97 21.00
C ARG A 199 1.93 6.44 21.55
N HIS A 200 1.03 6.93 20.71
CA HIS A 200 -0.28 7.43 21.16
C HIS A 200 -1.49 6.66 20.62
N ILE A 201 -1.28 5.63 19.79
CA ILE A 201 -2.32 4.68 19.39
C ILE A 201 -1.75 3.26 19.55
N CYS A 202 -1.81 2.74 20.78
CA CYS A 202 -1.42 1.37 21.10
C CYS A 202 -1.99 0.31 20.11
N ASN A 203 -1.16 -0.69 19.80
CA ASN A 203 -1.55 -2.06 19.39
C ASN A 203 -2.24 -2.30 18.04
N SER A 204 -2.20 -1.39 17.07
CA SER A 204 -2.93 -1.60 15.81
C SER A 204 -2.03 -2.17 14.70
N ALA A 205 -1.85 -3.49 14.77
CA ALA A 205 -1.76 -4.44 13.66
C ALA A 205 -0.83 -4.11 12.49
N LEU A 206 0.18 -4.97 12.34
CA LEU A 206 0.50 -5.50 11.02
C LEU A 206 -0.79 -6.08 10.42
N VAL A 207 -1.43 -5.35 9.51
CA VAL A 207 -2.59 -5.90 8.81
C VAL A 207 -2.09 -6.55 7.53
N ILE A 208 -1.86 -7.86 7.61
CA ILE A 208 -1.93 -8.68 6.40
C ILE A 208 -3.42 -8.82 6.12
N PHE A 209 -3.95 -7.99 5.23
CA PHE A 209 -5.26 -8.27 4.68
C PHE A 209 -5.12 -9.46 3.73
N SER A 210 -5.41 -10.67 4.24
CA SER A 210 -6.13 -11.60 3.39
C SER A 210 -7.58 -11.10 3.32
N SER A 211 -8.20 -11.19 2.15
CA SER A 211 -9.61 -10.84 1.93
C SER A 211 -10.57 -11.50 2.94
N PHE A 212 -10.12 -12.52 3.66
CA PHE A 212 -10.84 -13.25 4.71
C PHE A 212 -11.01 -12.47 6.02
N LEU A 213 -10.07 -11.60 6.41
CA LEU A 213 -10.15 -10.91 7.71
C LEU A 213 -11.11 -9.70 7.71
N LEU A 214 -11.29 -9.09 6.54
CA LEU A 214 -12.27 -8.01 6.36
C LEU A 214 -13.73 -8.49 6.43
N GLN A 215 -14.01 -9.79 6.27
CA GLN A 215 -15.36 -10.34 6.44
C GLN A 215 -15.84 -10.37 7.89
N LYS A 216 -14.93 -10.35 8.88
CA LYS A 216 -15.28 -10.38 10.31
C LYS A 216 -15.51 -8.99 10.91
N LEU A 217 -14.96 -7.94 10.30
CA LEU A 217 -15.46 -6.59 10.47
C LEU A 217 -16.69 -6.51 9.58
N LYS A 218 -17.84 -5.98 10.04
CA LYS A 218 -19.01 -5.77 9.16
C LYS A 218 -18.72 -4.66 8.14
N GLN A 219 -17.75 -4.85 7.26
CA GLN A 219 -17.29 -3.93 6.25
C GLN A 219 -17.22 -4.70 4.93
N VAL A 220 -18.01 -4.23 3.97
CA VAL A 220 -18.21 -4.88 2.68
C VAL A 220 -16.91 -4.82 1.88
N VAL A 221 -16.31 -5.98 1.62
CA VAL A 221 -15.20 -6.14 0.69
C VAL A 221 -15.78 -6.46 -0.67
N ILE A 222 -15.46 -5.65 -1.68
CA ILE A 222 -15.86 -5.92 -3.06
C ILE A 222 -14.60 -6.14 -3.86
N TRP A 223 -14.52 -7.33 -4.45
CA TRP A 223 -13.45 -7.78 -5.33
C TRP A 223 -13.43 -6.97 -6.63
N SER A 224 -12.28 -6.89 -7.30
CA SER A 224 -12.20 -6.51 -8.71
C SER A 224 -11.32 -7.57 -9.39
N PHE A 225 -11.91 -8.29 -10.35
CA PHE A 225 -11.18 -9.07 -11.33
C PHE A 225 -10.53 -8.13 -12.35
#